data_AF-A0A527XCS5-F1
#
_entry.id   AF-A0A527XCS5-F1
#
_cell.length_a   1.000
_cell.length_b   1.000
_cell.length_c   1.000
_cell.angle_alpha   90.00
_cell.angle_beta   90.00
_cell.angle_gamma   90.00
#
_symmetry.space_group_name_H-M   'P 1'
#
loop_
_entity.id
_entity.type
_entity.pdbx_description
1 polymer ?
#
loop_
_entity_poly.entity_id
_entity_poly.type
_entity_poly.pdbx_seq_one_letter_code
_entity_poly.pdbx_strand_id
1 'polypeptide(L)' 'MAEKRAFVTGHPIAHSRSPKIHGYWLKTYGIDGSYQAIDVAPADF' A
#
# COMPACT_ATOMS: atom_id res chain seq x y z
N MET A 1 0.19 7.72 -19.21
CA MET A 1 -0.65 6.72 -18.50
C MET A 1 -0.77 7.18 -17.06
N ALA A 2 -1.91 7.01 -16.40
CA ALA A 2 -2.02 7.34 -14.98
C ALA A 2 -1.27 6.29 -14.14
N GLU A 3 -0.46 6.73 -13.17
CA GLU A 3 0.20 5.86 -12.20
C GLU A 3 -0.82 4.99 -11.46
N LYS A 4 -0.59 3.68 -11.37
CA LYS A 4 -1.48 2.78 -10.60
C LYS A 4 -1.21 2.96 -9.10
N ARG A 5 -2.22 3.32 -8.34
CA ARG A 5 -2.10 3.54 -6.89
C ARG A 5 -2.92 2.50 -6.13
N ALA A 6 -2.30 1.84 -5.16
CA ALA A 6 -2.93 0.87 -4.28
C ALA A 6 -2.55 1.14 -2.83
N PHE A 7 -3.35 0.63 -1.89
CA PHE A 7 -3.07 0.76 -0.47
C PHE A 7 -3.70 -0.38 0.34
N VAL A 8 -3.24 -0.53 1.58
CA VAL A 8 -3.88 -1.33 2.62
C VAL A 8 -4.35 -0.41 3.74
N THR A 9 -5.55 -0.64 4.27
CA THR A 9 -6.08 0.10 5.42
C THR A 9 -6.27 -0.81 6.63
N GLY A 10 -6.28 -0.20 7.82
CA GLY A 10 -6.59 -0.86 9.08
C GLY A 10 -6.16 0.01 10.26
N HIS A 11 -6.40 -0.46 11.48
CA HIS A 11 -5.98 0.21 12.71
C HIS A 11 -5.72 -0.81 13.82
N PRO A 12 -4.52 -0.84 14.44
CA PRO A 12 -3.29 -0.15 14.03
C PRO A 12 -2.65 -0.81 12.79
N ILE A 13 -2.25 -0.06 11.77
CA ILE A 13 -1.74 -0.66 10.50
C ILE A 13 -0.22 -0.86 10.43
N ALA A 14 0.55 -0.27 11.36
CA ALA A 14 2.02 -0.17 11.28
C ALA A 14 2.77 -1.53 11.21
N HIS A 15 2.14 -2.61 11.66
CA HIS A 15 2.70 -3.97 11.61
C HIS A 15 2.58 -4.63 10.22
N SER A 16 1.78 -4.06 9.31
CA SER A 16 1.55 -4.63 7.99
C SER A 16 2.82 -4.65 7.15
N ARG A 17 3.12 -5.82 6.58
CA ARG A 17 4.25 -5.99 5.64
C ARG A 17 3.84 -5.74 4.18
N SER A 18 2.55 -5.52 3.90
CA SER A 18 2.04 -5.37 2.54
C SER A 18 2.76 -4.27 1.75
N PRO A 19 3.03 -3.06 2.29
CA PRO A 19 3.77 -2.04 1.53
C PRO A 19 5.16 -2.49 1.07
N LYS A 20 5.88 -3.25 1.91
CA LYS A 20 7.20 -3.79 1.57
C LYS A 20 7.10 -4.86 0.47
N ILE A 21 6.15 -5.78 0.60
CA ILE A 21 5.96 -6.88 -0.34
C ILE A 21 5.53 -6.36 -1.72
N HIS A 22 4.51 -5.50 -1.77
CA HIS A 22 4.02 -4.96 -3.04
C HIS A 22 5.00 -3.98 -3.66
N GLY A 23 5.64 -3.11 -2.86
CA GLY A 23 6.69 -2.22 -3.35
C GLY A 23 7.87 -2.97 -3.97
N TYR A 24 8.27 -4.12 -3.40
CA TYR A 24 9.28 -4.99 -4.00
C TYR A 24 8.87 -5.47 -5.39
N TRP A 25 7.65 -6.00 -5.56
CA TRP A 25 7.21 -6.53 -6.85
C TRP A 25 6.98 -5.45 -7.91
N LEU A 26 6.47 -4.27 -7.52
CA LEU A 26 6.36 -3.12 -8.42
C LEU A 26 7.73 -2.76 -9.01
N LYS A 27 8.75 -2.70 -8.15
CA LYS A 27 10.14 -2.43 -8.57
C LYS A 27 10.71 -3.56 -9.42
N THR A 28 10.56 -4.82 -9.00
CA THR A 28 11.11 -6.00 -9.69
C THR A 28 10.59 -6.13 -11.12
N TYR A 29 9.32 -5.80 -11.35
CA TYR A 29 8.69 -5.93 -12.67
C TYR A 29 8.58 -4.60 -13.44
N GLY A 30 9.13 -3.51 -12.93
CA GLY A 30 9.08 -2.20 -13.59
C GLY A 30 7.65 -1.67 -13.80
N ILE A 31 6.74 -2.01 -12.89
CA ILE A 31 5.35 -1.58 -12.96
C ILE A 31 5.26 -0.16 -12.40
N ASP A 32 4.79 0.77 -13.22
CA ASP A 32 4.51 2.15 -12.80
C ASP A 32 3.33 2.19 -11.84
N GLY A 33 3.64 2.26 -10.55
CA GLY A 33 2.67 2.32 -9.48
C GLY A 33 3.26 2.48 -8.08
N SER A 34 2.38 2.75 -7.13
CA SER A 34 2.71 2.91 -5.71
C SER A 34 1.79 2.07 -4.81
N TYR A 35 2.32 1.68 -3.65
CA TYR A 35 1.60 0.92 -2.63
C TYR A 35 1.88 1.48 -1.24
N GLN A 36 0.83 1.86 -0.49
CA GLN A 36 0.95 2.51 0.82
C GLN A 36 0.15 1.80 1.92
N ALA A 37 0.50 2.04 3.18
CA ALA A 37 -0.35 1.73 4.33
C ALA A 37 -1.02 3.02 4.81
N ILE A 38 -2.33 2.98 5.00
CA ILE A 38 -3.13 4.11 5.50
C ILE A 38 -3.77 3.67 6.81
N ASP A 39 -3.47 4.37 7.89
CA ASP A 39 -4.10 4.11 9.19
C ASP A 39 -5.49 4.75 9.18
N VAL A 40 -6.52 3.93 9.34
CA VAL A 40 -7.93 4.35 9.33
C VAL A 40 -8.60 3.73 10.54
N ALA A 41 -8.94 4.55 11.54
CA ALA A 41 -9.65 4.08 12.71
C ALA A 41 -11.05 3.57 12.32
N PRO A 42 -11.65 2.62 13.06
CA PRO A 42 -12.96 2.07 12.71
C PRO A 42 -14.08 3.12 12.58
N ALA A 43 -13.97 4.26 13.26
CA ALA A 43 -14.94 5.35 13.17
C ALA A 43 -14.78 6.22 11.90
N ASP A 44 -13.62 6.15 11.25
CA ASP A 44 -13.24 6.97 10.08
C ASP A 44 -13.28 6.16 8.77
N PHE A 45 -13.85 4.95 8.80
CA PHE A 45 -13.91 4.03 7.66
C PHE A 45 -15.12 4.27 6.75
#